data_AF-A0A7Y6Y8X4-F1
#
_entry.id   AF-A0A7Y6Y8X4-F1
#
_cell.length_a   1.000
_cell.length_b   1.000
_cell.length_c   1.000
_cell.angle_alpha   90.00
_cell.angle_beta   90.00
_cell.angle_gamma   90.00
#
_symmetry.space_group_name_H-M   'P 1'
#
loop_
_entity.id
_entity.type
_entity.pdbx_description
1 polymer ?
#
loop_
_entity_poly.entity_id
_entity_poly.type
_entity_poly.pdbx_seq_one_letter_code
_entity_poly.pdbx_strand_id
1 'polypeptide(L)'
;MSDIEQRIFAISDQLLEQGELPSIDRLIEETGLERHEVELPFSHWTAAFMEARDASPKLSQKSRQAPPEMLQMQLRQIWSAALDEAVGIVRDEISASRVSEEEERRSVRDQIRDSESRYRELERKYRDQNALIDKGTQTVRTLEAEITVLKANLASETNQRKKFEQQRANAESELSQLRKQYEDGKKLFDQRIKEEQRQALEAVSRAEVETRHYRNALEKVRDESGRSEAELTRQVHELQAQSARKDARIDMQEATISDLEKELEELKQTLASYSREISTVNAKLLKEGNSTRRQEARIAELEEENRRLAQRQTVSSNEASKRENALRQQVKERDEQLTRANARVNSLEKRVTTQEDQIRRLNARL
;
A
#
# COMPACT_ATOMS: atom_id res chain seq x y z
N MET A 1 -144.80 22.58 -100.62
CA MET A 1 -143.75 22.48 -99.60
C MET A 1 -143.36 21.02 -99.52
N SER A 2 -142.07 20.75 -99.69
CA SER A 2 -141.50 19.40 -99.51
C SER A 2 -141.69 18.96 -98.06
N ASP A 3 -141.88 17.67 -97.81
CA ASP A 3 -142.02 17.10 -96.44
C ASP A 3 -140.82 17.48 -95.54
N ILE A 4 -139.65 17.67 -96.16
CA ILE A 4 -138.43 18.17 -95.52
C ILE A 4 -138.55 19.64 -95.09
N GLU A 5 -139.17 20.51 -95.89
CA GLU A 5 -139.36 21.93 -95.54
C GLU A 5 -140.28 22.09 -94.34
N GLN A 6 -141.38 21.34 -94.27
CA GLN A 6 -142.31 21.43 -93.13
C GLN A 6 -141.65 20.99 -91.82
N ARG A 7 -140.81 19.96 -91.89
CA ARG A 7 -140.07 19.47 -90.72
C ARG A 7 -139.02 20.47 -90.22
N ILE A 8 -138.32 21.15 -91.13
CA ILE A 8 -137.35 22.21 -90.77
C ILE A 8 -138.05 23.44 -90.18
N PHE A 9 -139.20 23.85 -90.73
CA PHE A 9 -139.99 24.96 -90.17
C PHE A 9 -140.46 24.65 -88.75
N ALA A 10 -141.01 23.44 -88.51
CA ALA A 10 -141.49 23.03 -87.19
C ALA A 10 -140.38 23.01 -86.13
N ILE A 11 -139.18 22.49 -86.47
CA ILE A 11 -138.05 22.46 -85.54
C ILE A 11 -137.50 23.87 -85.31
N SER A 12 -137.45 24.71 -86.34
CA SER A 12 -137.00 26.11 -86.21
C SER A 12 -137.94 26.93 -85.31
N ASP A 13 -139.25 26.74 -85.45
CA ASP A 13 -140.25 27.37 -84.57
C ASP A 13 -140.14 26.83 -83.12
N GLN A 14 -139.91 25.52 -82.94
CA GLN A 14 -139.73 24.92 -81.61
C GLN A 14 -138.47 25.43 -80.89
N LEU A 15 -137.35 25.63 -81.61
CA LEU A 15 -136.13 26.20 -81.03
C LEU A 15 -136.34 27.67 -80.60
N LEU A 16 -137.12 28.43 -81.36
CA LEU A 16 -137.52 29.79 -80.98
C LEU A 16 -138.42 29.83 -79.74
N GLU A 17 -139.36 28.88 -79.61
CA GLU A 17 -140.16 28.74 -78.39
C GLU A 17 -139.32 28.41 -77.15
N GLN A 18 -138.16 27.77 -77.34
CA GLN A 18 -137.18 27.48 -76.29
C GLN A 18 -136.23 28.66 -76.01
N GLY A 19 -136.36 29.77 -76.74
CA GLY A 19 -135.53 30.98 -76.57
C GLY A 19 -134.14 30.88 -77.19
N GLU A 20 -133.88 29.86 -78.01
CA GLU A 20 -132.62 29.69 -78.74
C GLU A 20 -132.79 30.11 -80.21
N LEU A 21 -131.75 30.72 -80.78
CA LEU A 21 -131.74 31.13 -82.19
C LEU A 21 -131.45 29.92 -83.08
N PRO A 22 -132.36 29.52 -83.99
CA PRO A 22 -132.14 28.38 -84.87
C PRO A 22 -130.93 28.64 -85.77
N SER A 23 -129.98 27.70 -85.80
CA SER A 23 -128.79 27.74 -86.68
C SER A 23 -128.76 26.52 -87.59
N ILE A 24 -128.14 26.65 -88.77
CA ILE A 24 -128.05 25.57 -89.76
C ILE A 24 -127.39 24.32 -89.14
N ASP A 25 -126.34 24.50 -88.35
CA ASP A 25 -125.61 23.41 -87.73
C ASP A 25 -126.50 22.68 -86.69
N ARG A 26 -127.35 23.42 -85.96
CA ARG A 26 -128.30 22.82 -84.99
C ARG A 26 -129.45 22.08 -85.67
N LEU A 27 -129.92 22.59 -86.80
CA LEU A 27 -130.97 21.91 -87.58
C LEU A 27 -130.46 20.62 -88.23
N ILE A 28 -129.20 20.56 -88.63
CA ILE A 28 -128.54 19.33 -89.11
C ILE A 28 -128.46 18.30 -87.99
N GLU A 29 -128.07 18.71 -86.77
CA GLU A 29 -128.02 17.81 -85.60
C GLU A 29 -129.39 17.20 -85.25
N GLU A 30 -130.46 17.99 -85.30
CA GLU A 30 -131.82 17.54 -84.91
C GLU A 30 -132.56 16.79 -86.04
N THR A 31 -132.26 17.07 -87.31
CA THR A 31 -132.92 16.41 -88.45
C THR A 31 -132.14 15.22 -89.01
N GLY A 32 -130.83 15.15 -88.76
CA GLY A 32 -129.93 14.13 -89.32
C GLY A 32 -129.73 14.22 -90.83
N LEU A 33 -130.17 15.32 -91.46
CA LEU A 33 -130.08 15.56 -92.90
C LEU A 33 -128.72 16.18 -93.27
N GLU A 34 -128.29 16.01 -94.53
CA GLU A 34 -127.05 16.65 -94.98
C GLU A 34 -127.25 18.16 -95.16
N ARG A 35 -126.18 18.94 -94.93
CA ARG A 35 -126.19 20.41 -94.94
C ARG A 35 -126.85 21.02 -96.20
N HIS A 36 -126.63 20.40 -97.36
CA HIS A 36 -127.18 20.87 -98.62
C HIS A 36 -128.71 20.74 -98.71
N GLU A 37 -129.31 19.81 -97.97
CA GLU A 37 -130.76 19.58 -97.93
C GLU A 37 -131.47 20.55 -96.96
N VAL A 38 -130.75 21.09 -95.98
CA VAL A 38 -131.28 21.98 -94.92
C VAL A 38 -131.11 23.46 -95.27
N GLU A 39 -130.05 23.84 -96.01
CA GLU A 39 -129.74 25.23 -96.33
C GLU A 39 -130.87 25.93 -97.10
N LEU A 40 -131.45 25.29 -98.12
CA LEU A 40 -132.51 25.92 -98.92
C LEU A 40 -133.82 26.08 -98.10
N PRO A 41 -134.35 25.04 -97.44
CA PRO A 41 -135.54 25.17 -96.59
C PRO A 41 -135.38 26.17 -95.43
N PHE A 42 -134.21 26.22 -94.79
CA PHE A 42 -133.96 27.14 -93.69
C PHE A 42 -133.94 28.61 -94.15
N SER A 43 -133.42 28.87 -95.35
CA SER A 43 -133.49 30.21 -95.95
C SER A 43 -134.94 30.65 -96.22
N HIS A 44 -135.81 29.73 -96.66
CA HIS A 44 -137.23 29.99 -96.85
C HIS A 44 -137.94 30.28 -95.51
N TRP A 45 -137.65 29.51 -94.46
CA TRP A 45 -138.18 29.78 -93.12
C TRP A 45 -137.75 31.16 -92.60
N THR A 46 -136.47 31.50 -92.75
CA THR A 46 -135.92 32.79 -92.30
C THR A 46 -136.60 33.96 -93.00
N ALA A 47 -136.87 33.84 -94.31
CA ALA A 47 -137.60 34.86 -95.06
C ALA A 47 -139.05 35.01 -94.56
N ALA A 48 -139.76 33.90 -94.33
CA ALA A 48 -141.13 33.91 -93.81
C ALA A 48 -141.21 34.49 -92.38
N PHE A 49 -140.23 34.17 -91.53
CA PHE A 49 -140.13 34.70 -90.16
C PHE A 49 -139.89 36.22 -90.16
N MET A 50 -139.04 36.73 -91.06
CA MET A 50 -138.78 38.17 -91.19
C MET A 50 -140.02 38.93 -91.70
N GLU A 51 -140.77 38.38 -92.66
CA GLU A 51 -142.04 38.97 -93.11
C GLU A 51 -143.10 39.00 -92.00
N ALA A 52 -143.18 37.95 -91.16
CA ALA A 52 -144.10 37.92 -90.02
C ALA A 52 -143.73 38.94 -88.93
N ARG A 53 -142.45 39.27 -88.77
CA ARG A 53 -141.97 40.25 -87.78
C ARG A 53 -142.24 41.71 -88.21
N ASP A 54 -142.19 42.00 -89.51
CA ASP A 54 -142.55 43.32 -90.05
C ASP A 54 -144.07 43.59 -90.03
N ALA A 55 -144.89 42.57 -89.75
CA ALA A 55 -146.35 42.66 -89.61
C ALA A 55 -146.85 42.98 -88.18
N SER A 56 -145.98 43.31 -87.22
CA SER A 56 -146.39 43.71 -85.86
C SER A 56 -146.82 45.19 -85.74
N PRO A 57 -147.90 45.49 -85.00
CA PRO A 57 -148.73 46.67 -85.25
C PRO A 57 -148.13 47.97 -84.70
N LYS A 58 -148.15 49.00 -85.55
CA LYS A 58 -147.93 50.41 -85.18
C LYS A 58 -148.91 50.81 -84.08
N LEU A 59 -148.40 51.23 -82.92
CA LEU A 59 -149.23 51.70 -81.80
C LEU A 59 -150.19 52.82 -82.26
N SER A 60 -151.46 52.60 -81.94
CA SER A 60 -152.64 53.38 -82.31
C SER A 60 -152.53 54.85 -81.91
N GLN A 61 -152.63 55.72 -82.92
CA GLN A 61 -152.55 57.18 -82.84
C GLN A 61 -153.91 57.83 -82.48
N LYS A 62 -154.70 57.24 -81.58
CA LYS A 62 -156.05 57.72 -81.21
C LYS A 62 -156.25 57.82 -79.70
N SER A 63 -155.72 58.87 -79.08
CA SER A 63 -156.44 59.73 -78.10
C SER A 63 -155.52 60.85 -77.61
N ARG A 64 -155.54 61.98 -78.33
CA ARG A 64 -155.14 63.26 -77.72
C ARG A 64 -156.27 63.70 -76.80
N GLN A 65 -156.20 63.27 -75.54
CA GLN A 65 -156.67 64.08 -74.43
C GLN A 65 -155.49 64.20 -73.48
N ALA A 66 -154.91 65.39 -73.41
CA ALA A 66 -153.88 65.68 -72.43
C ALA A 66 -154.46 65.42 -71.03
N PRO A 67 -153.86 64.55 -70.21
CA PRO A 67 -154.21 64.47 -68.80
C PRO A 67 -153.86 65.82 -68.14
N PRO A 68 -154.61 66.27 -67.11
CA PRO A 68 -154.39 67.56 -66.46
C PRO A 68 -152.93 67.76 -66.05
N GLU A 69 -152.37 68.94 -66.32
CA GLU A 69 -150.95 69.30 -66.13
C GLU A 69 -150.44 69.00 -64.70
N MET A 70 -151.33 69.05 -63.71
CA MET A 70 -151.04 68.72 -62.31
C MET A 70 -150.61 67.25 -62.11
N LEU A 71 -151.22 66.29 -62.82
CA LEU A 71 -150.83 64.88 -62.74
C LEU A 71 -149.52 64.60 -63.48
N GLN A 72 -149.27 65.29 -64.60
CA GLN A 72 -147.96 65.20 -65.27
C GLN A 72 -146.84 65.79 -64.41
N MET A 73 -147.11 66.88 -63.68
CA MET A 73 -146.14 67.47 -62.76
C MET A 73 -145.85 66.55 -61.57
N GLN A 74 -146.87 65.94 -60.97
CA GLN A 74 -146.70 64.98 -59.86
C GLN A 74 -145.97 63.72 -60.31
N LEU A 75 -146.29 63.16 -61.48
CA LEU A 75 -145.61 61.97 -62.00
C LEU A 75 -144.15 62.28 -62.37
N ARG A 76 -143.87 63.49 -62.90
CA ARG A 76 -142.50 63.97 -63.10
C ARG A 76 -141.75 64.17 -61.79
N GLN A 77 -142.40 64.67 -60.73
CA GLN A 77 -141.79 64.81 -59.40
C GLN A 77 -141.48 63.45 -58.77
N ILE A 78 -142.39 62.49 -58.87
CA ILE A 78 -142.16 61.13 -58.37
C ILE A 78 -141.05 60.46 -59.18
N TRP A 79 -141.05 60.63 -60.50
CA TRP A 79 -140.00 60.07 -61.36
C TRP A 79 -138.65 60.73 -61.13
N SER A 80 -138.59 62.05 -60.93
CA SER A 80 -137.36 62.74 -60.58
C SER A 80 -136.88 62.34 -59.19
N ALA A 81 -137.77 62.20 -58.21
CA ALA A 81 -137.40 61.74 -56.87
C ALA A 81 -136.89 60.29 -56.89
N ALA A 82 -137.54 59.39 -57.63
CA ALA A 82 -137.10 58.00 -57.79
C ALA A 82 -135.78 57.91 -58.59
N LEU A 83 -135.58 58.79 -59.57
CA LEU A 83 -134.33 58.87 -60.32
C LEU A 83 -133.20 59.42 -59.44
N ASP A 84 -133.46 60.45 -58.65
CA ASP A 84 -132.50 61.03 -57.70
C ASP A 84 -132.16 60.02 -56.59
N GLU A 85 -133.13 59.24 -56.12
CA GLU A 85 -132.92 58.14 -55.17
C GLU A 85 -132.09 56.99 -55.80
N ALA A 86 -132.43 56.55 -57.01
CA ALA A 86 -131.67 55.52 -57.73
C ALA A 86 -130.23 55.98 -58.04
N VAL A 87 -130.05 57.24 -58.45
CA VAL A 87 -128.73 57.85 -58.66
C VAL A 87 -127.98 57.98 -57.32
N GLY A 88 -128.68 58.31 -56.23
CA GLY A 88 -128.14 58.29 -54.87
C GLY A 88 -127.62 56.92 -54.47
N ILE A 89 -128.43 55.88 -54.65
CA ILE A 89 -128.06 54.48 -54.37
C ILE A 89 -126.83 54.06 -55.18
N VAL A 90 -126.82 54.31 -56.49
CA VAL A 90 -125.67 53.96 -57.35
C VAL A 90 -124.42 54.74 -56.95
N ARG A 91 -124.55 56.02 -56.59
CA ARG A 91 -123.42 56.84 -56.13
C ARG A 91 -122.87 56.32 -54.81
N ASP A 92 -123.75 55.96 -53.89
CA ASP A 92 -123.38 55.41 -52.60
C ASP A 92 -122.72 54.04 -52.77
N GLU A 93 -123.23 53.18 -53.65
CA GLU A 93 -122.65 51.88 -53.99
C GLU A 93 -121.27 52.02 -54.66
N ILE A 94 -121.09 52.95 -55.60
CA ILE A 94 -119.77 53.27 -56.18
C ILE A 94 -118.82 53.80 -55.10
N SER A 95 -119.31 54.65 -54.20
CA SER A 95 -118.48 55.20 -53.12
C SER A 95 -118.08 54.11 -52.10
N ALA A 96 -119.00 53.21 -51.75
CA ALA A 96 -118.78 52.08 -50.87
C ALA A 96 -117.82 51.06 -51.51
N SER A 97 -117.97 50.77 -52.79
CA SER A 97 -117.06 49.92 -53.56
C SER A 97 -115.65 50.54 -53.63
N ARG A 98 -115.51 51.85 -53.88
CA ARG A 98 -114.21 52.53 -53.86
C ARG A 98 -113.56 52.54 -52.48
N VAL A 99 -114.34 52.73 -51.41
CA VAL A 99 -113.85 52.63 -50.04
C VAL A 99 -113.41 51.20 -49.74
N SER A 100 -114.18 50.19 -50.14
CA SER A 100 -113.84 48.77 -50.01
C SER A 100 -112.55 48.43 -50.77
N GLU A 101 -112.40 48.85 -52.03
CA GLU A 101 -111.17 48.65 -52.80
C GLU A 101 -109.95 49.35 -52.15
N GLU A 102 -110.13 50.55 -51.61
CA GLU A 102 -109.05 51.29 -50.96
C GLU A 102 -108.67 50.67 -49.60
N GLU A 103 -109.65 50.14 -48.86
CA GLU A 103 -109.44 49.37 -47.63
C GLU A 103 -108.74 48.03 -47.92
N GLU A 104 -109.11 47.32 -48.99
CA GLU A 104 -108.43 46.11 -49.46
C GLU A 104 -106.99 46.41 -49.88
N ARG A 105 -106.75 47.49 -50.63
CA ARG A 105 -105.39 47.91 -51.01
C ARG A 105 -104.55 48.28 -49.80
N ARG A 106 -105.14 48.93 -48.79
CA ARG A 106 -104.45 49.21 -47.52
C ARG A 106 -104.13 47.94 -46.77
N SER A 107 -105.09 47.01 -46.65
CA SER A 107 -104.89 45.70 -46.03
C SER A 107 -103.78 44.90 -46.71
N VAL A 108 -103.76 44.85 -48.04
CA VAL A 108 -102.69 44.18 -48.81
C VAL A 108 -101.35 44.88 -48.61
N ARG A 109 -101.31 46.22 -48.61
CA ARG A 109 -100.07 46.98 -48.36
C ARG A 109 -99.54 46.75 -46.95
N ASP A 110 -100.42 46.69 -45.95
CA ASP A 110 -100.06 46.41 -44.57
C ASP A 110 -99.58 44.95 -44.42
N GLN A 111 -100.22 43.98 -45.08
CA GLN A 111 -99.75 42.60 -45.14
C GLN A 111 -98.36 42.48 -45.80
N ILE A 112 -98.12 43.19 -46.90
CA ILE A 112 -96.80 43.24 -47.54
C ILE A 112 -95.78 43.82 -46.57
N ARG A 113 -96.09 44.95 -45.92
CA ARG A 113 -95.21 45.59 -44.94
C ARG A 113 -94.88 44.67 -43.77
N ASP A 114 -95.88 43.98 -43.23
CA ASP A 114 -95.71 43.00 -42.15
C ASP A 114 -94.85 41.82 -42.61
N SER A 115 -95.09 41.33 -43.83
CA SER A 115 -94.28 40.26 -44.42
C SER A 115 -92.83 40.70 -44.59
N GLU A 116 -92.57 41.90 -45.11
CA GLU A 116 -91.23 42.46 -45.25
C GLU A 116 -90.55 42.66 -43.90
N SER A 117 -91.29 43.13 -42.88
CA SER A 117 -90.76 43.25 -41.52
C SER A 117 -90.34 41.88 -40.98
N ARG A 118 -91.21 40.87 -41.12
CA ARG A 118 -90.90 39.49 -40.73
C ARG A 118 -89.69 38.94 -41.50
N TYR A 119 -89.61 39.16 -42.81
CA TYR A 119 -88.46 38.75 -43.61
C TYR A 119 -87.16 39.41 -43.15
N ARG A 120 -87.16 40.73 -42.89
CA ARG A 120 -85.99 41.44 -42.36
C ARG A 120 -85.59 40.93 -40.97
N GLU A 121 -86.56 40.61 -40.11
CA GLU A 121 -86.29 40.01 -38.80
C GLU A 121 -85.71 38.60 -38.92
N LEU A 122 -86.24 37.76 -39.82
CA LEU A 122 -85.69 36.44 -40.09
C LEU A 122 -84.27 36.53 -40.66
N GLU A 123 -84.04 37.45 -41.59
CA GLU A 123 -82.72 37.67 -42.18
C GLU A 123 -81.71 38.16 -41.13
N ARG A 124 -82.11 39.06 -40.22
CA ARG A 124 -81.29 39.47 -39.07
C ARG A 124 -80.99 38.28 -38.16
N LYS A 125 -82.00 37.51 -37.76
CA LYS A 125 -81.82 36.30 -36.92
C LYS A 125 -80.90 35.29 -37.59
N TYR A 126 -81.01 35.09 -38.90
CA TYR A 126 -80.14 34.20 -39.66
C TYR A 126 -78.70 34.68 -39.68
N ARG A 127 -78.46 35.99 -39.93
CA ARG A 127 -77.11 36.59 -39.85
C ARG A 127 -76.50 36.45 -38.46
N ASP A 128 -77.28 36.72 -37.41
CA ASP A 128 -76.83 36.61 -36.03
C ASP A 128 -76.50 35.16 -35.66
N GLN A 129 -77.33 34.20 -36.10
CA GLN A 129 -77.06 32.77 -35.95
C GLN A 129 -75.81 32.34 -36.69
N ASN A 130 -75.59 32.79 -37.93
CA ASN A 130 -74.37 32.50 -38.67
C ASN A 130 -73.13 33.08 -37.97
N ALA A 131 -73.21 34.32 -37.49
CA ALA A 131 -72.11 34.92 -36.73
C ALA A 131 -71.81 34.16 -35.43
N LEU A 132 -72.83 33.59 -34.78
CA LEU A 132 -72.65 32.72 -33.61
C LEU A 132 -72.02 31.38 -33.97
N ILE A 133 -72.42 30.78 -35.09
CA ILE A 133 -71.83 29.54 -35.62
C ILE A 133 -70.36 29.76 -36.00
N ASP A 134 -70.03 30.88 -36.64
CA ASP A 134 -68.66 31.22 -37.02
C ASP A 134 -67.77 31.40 -35.79
N LYS A 135 -68.28 32.12 -34.77
CA LYS A 135 -67.60 32.23 -33.46
C LYS A 135 -67.40 30.87 -32.81
N GLY A 136 -68.44 30.03 -32.78
CA GLY A 136 -68.36 28.66 -32.27
C GLY A 136 -67.28 27.85 -32.99
N THR A 137 -67.27 27.90 -34.32
CA THR A 137 -66.28 27.20 -35.16
C THR A 137 -64.85 27.67 -34.88
N GLN A 138 -64.65 28.99 -34.70
CA GLN A 138 -63.34 29.54 -34.33
C GLN A 138 -62.90 29.09 -32.93
N THR A 139 -63.82 29.06 -31.96
CA THR A 139 -63.50 28.55 -30.62
C THR A 139 -63.14 27.06 -30.64
N VAL A 140 -63.85 26.25 -31.41
CA VAL A 140 -63.53 24.82 -31.59
C VAL A 140 -62.13 24.64 -32.17
N ARG A 141 -61.79 25.36 -33.25
CA ARG A 141 -60.43 25.30 -33.84
C ARG A 141 -59.34 25.72 -32.86
N THR A 142 -59.61 26.73 -32.03
CA THR A 142 -58.66 27.20 -31.01
C THR A 142 -58.45 26.14 -29.93
N LEU A 143 -59.53 25.55 -29.43
CA LEU A 143 -59.47 24.46 -28.45
C LEU A 143 -58.79 23.20 -29.02
N GLU A 144 -59.02 22.87 -30.29
CA GLU A 144 -58.33 21.76 -30.96
C GLU A 144 -56.81 21.99 -31.06
N ALA A 145 -56.38 23.23 -31.35
CA ALA A 145 -54.98 23.60 -31.34
C ALA A 145 -54.37 23.50 -29.93
N GLU A 146 -55.07 24.00 -28.90
CA GLU A 146 -54.64 23.88 -27.50
C GLU A 146 -54.52 22.41 -27.06
N ILE A 147 -55.50 21.57 -27.39
CA ILE A 147 -55.45 20.13 -27.13
C ILE A 147 -54.22 19.50 -27.79
N THR A 148 -53.88 19.92 -29.01
CA THR A 148 -52.73 19.40 -29.75
C THR A 148 -51.40 19.79 -29.09
N VAL A 149 -51.27 21.05 -28.67
CA VAL A 149 -50.10 21.54 -27.92
C VAL A 149 -49.99 20.84 -26.57
N LEU A 150 -51.10 20.68 -25.84
CA LEU A 150 -51.11 19.98 -24.55
C LEU A 150 -50.73 18.51 -24.69
N LYS A 151 -51.18 17.82 -25.75
CA LYS A 151 -50.75 16.45 -26.05
C LYS A 151 -49.24 16.37 -26.33
N ALA A 152 -48.70 17.32 -27.10
CA ALA A 152 -47.26 17.38 -27.37
C ALA A 152 -46.45 17.65 -26.09
N ASN A 153 -46.90 18.59 -25.26
CA ASN A 153 -46.27 18.90 -23.98
C ASN A 153 -46.32 17.70 -23.03
N LEU A 154 -47.46 17.01 -22.92
CA LEU A 154 -47.59 15.81 -22.09
C LEU A 154 -46.64 14.69 -22.55
N ALA A 155 -46.50 14.49 -23.86
CA ALA A 155 -45.56 13.52 -24.40
C ALA A 155 -44.09 13.90 -24.10
N SER A 156 -43.75 15.19 -24.20
CA SER A 156 -42.43 15.71 -23.84
C SER A 156 -42.13 15.50 -22.35
N GLU A 157 -43.04 15.91 -21.46
CA GLU A 157 -42.93 15.72 -20.01
C GLU A 157 -42.80 14.24 -19.63
N THR A 158 -43.58 13.37 -20.25
CA THR A 158 -43.48 11.91 -20.03
C THR A 158 -42.09 11.38 -20.42
N ASN A 159 -41.54 11.85 -21.55
CA ASN A 159 -40.20 11.45 -21.97
C ASN A 159 -39.11 12.01 -21.06
N GLN A 160 -39.25 13.24 -20.58
CA GLN A 160 -38.32 13.82 -19.60
C GLN A 160 -38.36 13.05 -18.29
N ARG A 161 -39.55 12.72 -17.79
CA ARG A 161 -39.73 11.92 -16.57
C ARG A 161 -39.07 10.55 -16.70
N LYS A 162 -39.24 9.85 -17.83
CA LYS A 162 -38.54 8.58 -18.11
C LYS A 162 -37.02 8.73 -18.07
N LYS A 163 -36.47 9.81 -18.64
CA LYS A 163 -35.02 10.09 -18.59
C LYS A 163 -34.54 10.32 -17.16
N PHE A 164 -35.28 11.10 -16.36
CA PHE A 164 -34.93 11.34 -14.96
C PHE A 164 -35.04 10.08 -14.11
N GLU A 165 -36.05 9.23 -14.32
CA GLU A 165 -36.17 7.94 -13.63
C GLU A 165 -35.00 7.02 -13.96
N GLN A 166 -34.56 6.97 -15.22
CA GLN A 166 -33.36 6.21 -15.61
C GLN A 166 -32.09 6.76 -14.96
N GLN A 167 -31.92 8.09 -14.95
CA GLN A 167 -30.77 8.72 -14.29
C GLN A 167 -30.76 8.44 -12.79
N ARG A 168 -31.93 8.46 -12.15
CA ARG A 168 -32.07 8.12 -10.72
C ARG A 168 -31.68 6.67 -10.46
N ALA A 169 -32.15 5.73 -11.27
CA ALA A 169 -31.79 4.32 -11.16
C ALA A 169 -30.27 4.08 -11.35
N ASN A 170 -29.65 4.77 -12.30
CA ASN A 170 -28.20 4.70 -12.49
C ASN A 170 -27.44 5.24 -11.27
N ALA A 171 -27.84 6.41 -10.75
CA ALA A 171 -27.22 7.00 -9.56
C ALA A 171 -27.41 6.12 -8.31
N GLU A 172 -28.57 5.49 -8.12
CA GLU A 172 -28.81 4.53 -7.05
C GLU A 172 -27.89 3.29 -7.18
N SER A 173 -27.66 2.80 -8.40
CA SER A 173 -26.73 1.70 -8.67
C SER A 173 -25.28 2.08 -8.36
N GLU A 174 -24.83 3.24 -8.83
CA GLU A 174 -23.48 3.77 -8.56
C GLU A 174 -23.26 4.00 -7.06
N LEU A 175 -24.23 4.56 -6.35
CA LEU A 175 -24.18 4.72 -4.89
C LEU A 175 -24.07 3.38 -4.17
N SER A 176 -24.79 2.36 -4.63
CA SER A 176 -24.69 1.00 -4.08
C SER A 176 -23.29 0.40 -4.30
N GLN A 177 -22.73 0.57 -5.50
CA GLN A 177 -21.38 0.11 -5.81
C GLN A 177 -20.32 0.84 -4.98
N LEU A 178 -20.42 2.16 -4.85
CA LEU A 178 -19.51 2.97 -4.04
C LEU A 178 -19.57 2.59 -2.56
N ARG A 179 -20.77 2.35 -2.00
CA ARG A 179 -20.91 1.86 -0.62
C ARG A 179 -20.22 0.52 -0.42
N LYS A 180 -20.40 -0.42 -1.36
CA LYS A 180 -19.73 -1.72 -1.30
C LYS A 180 -18.20 -1.58 -1.39
N GLN A 181 -17.70 -0.79 -2.34
CA GLN A 181 -16.27 -0.52 -2.46
C GLN A 181 -15.68 0.11 -1.21
N TYR A 182 -16.41 1.04 -0.59
CA TYR A 182 -16.00 1.66 0.67
C TYR A 182 -15.96 0.63 1.82
N GLU A 183 -16.97 -0.22 1.95
CA GLU A 183 -16.99 -1.28 2.96
C GLU A 183 -15.86 -2.30 2.76
N ASP A 184 -15.61 -2.73 1.53
CA ASP A 184 -14.54 -3.66 1.19
C ASP A 184 -13.16 -3.01 1.44
N GLY A 185 -12.98 -1.74 1.06
CA GLY A 185 -11.78 -0.95 1.36
C GLY A 185 -11.54 -0.80 2.86
N LYS A 186 -12.59 -0.53 3.64
CA LYS A 186 -12.52 -0.46 5.11
C LYS A 186 -12.11 -1.81 5.71
N LYS A 187 -12.71 -2.92 5.26
CA LYS A 187 -12.34 -4.28 5.71
C LYS A 187 -10.87 -4.60 5.42
N LEU A 188 -10.40 -4.29 4.21
CA LEU A 188 -9.00 -4.50 3.82
C LEU A 188 -8.05 -3.65 4.66
N PHE A 189 -8.40 -2.39 4.94
CA PHE A 189 -7.62 -1.51 5.80
C PHE A 189 -7.55 -2.04 7.25
N ASP A 190 -8.69 -2.44 7.82
CA ASP A 190 -8.75 -3.02 9.16
C ASP A 190 -7.96 -4.33 9.25
N GLN A 191 -8.02 -5.17 8.21
CA GLN A 191 -7.20 -6.39 8.11
C GLN A 191 -5.70 -6.07 8.06
N ARG A 192 -5.31 -5.08 7.25
CA ARG A 192 -3.92 -4.65 7.14
C ARG A 192 -3.39 -4.10 8.46
N ILE A 193 -4.17 -3.28 9.17
CA ILE A 193 -3.79 -2.79 10.50
C ILE A 193 -3.57 -3.95 11.47
N LYS A 194 -4.48 -4.92 11.51
CA LYS A 194 -4.34 -6.10 12.39
C LYS A 194 -3.08 -6.91 12.06
N GLU A 195 -2.79 -7.09 10.78
CA GLU A 195 -1.60 -7.80 10.34
C GLU A 195 -0.31 -7.04 10.66
N GLU A 196 -0.26 -5.73 10.42
CA GLU A 196 0.89 -4.88 10.79
C GLU A 196 1.11 -4.88 12.31
N GLN A 197 0.05 -4.81 13.12
CA GLN A 197 0.14 -4.94 14.58
C GLN A 197 0.69 -6.30 15.01
N ARG A 198 0.22 -7.38 14.39
CA ARG A 198 0.73 -8.74 14.65
C ARG A 198 2.21 -8.86 14.30
N GLN A 199 2.61 -8.37 13.13
CA GLN A 199 4.01 -8.37 12.69
C GLN A 199 4.90 -7.54 13.62
N ALA A 200 4.43 -6.38 14.08
CA ALA A 200 5.15 -5.56 15.05
C ALA A 200 5.35 -6.29 16.39
N LEU A 201 4.31 -6.95 16.90
CA LEU A 201 4.41 -7.77 18.13
C LEU A 201 5.38 -8.96 17.95
N GLU A 202 5.34 -9.64 16.80
CA GLU A 202 6.28 -10.73 16.48
C GLU A 202 7.73 -10.22 16.35
N ALA A 203 7.94 -9.02 15.82
CA ALA A 203 9.26 -8.40 15.75
C ALA A 203 9.80 -8.03 17.15
N VAL A 204 8.95 -7.45 18.01
CA VAL A 204 9.31 -7.14 19.40
C VAL A 204 9.63 -8.41 20.17
N SER A 205 8.80 -9.46 20.06
CA SER A 205 9.05 -10.76 20.71
C SER A 205 10.39 -11.38 20.29
N ARG A 206 10.72 -11.34 18.99
CA ARG A 206 12.05 -11.79 18.50
C ARG A 206 13.19 -10.98 19.10
N ALA A 207 13.08 -9.65 19.10
CA ALA A 207 14.09 -8.77 19.68
C ALA A 207 14.26 -8.99 21.20
N GLU A 208 13.19 -9.28 21.93
CA GLU A 208 13.26 -9.60 23.36
C GLU A 208 14.01 -10.91 23.62
N VAL A 209 13.74 -11.95 22.81
CA VAL A 209 14.47 -13.23 22.89
C VAL A 209 15.95 -13.04 22.59
N GLU A 210 16.29 -12.30 21.54
CA GLU A 210 17.68 -11.97 21.20
C GLU A 210 18.36 -11.16 22.31
N THR A 211 17.68 -10.17 22.88
CA THR A 211 18.21 -9.36 23.98
C THR A 211 18.50 -10.22 25.21
N ARG A 212 17.62 -11.18 25.54
CA ARG A 212 17.87 -12.14 26.63
C ARG A 212 19.05 -13.05 26.31
N HIS A 213 19.15 -13.56 25.09
CA HIS A 213 20.28 -14.37 24.65
C HIS A 213 21.62 -13.61 24.78
N TYR A 214 21.70 -12.39 24.27
CA TYR A 214 22.92 -11.57 24.35
C TYR A 214 23.25 -11.17 25.80
N ARG A 215 22.25 -10.88 26.64
CA ARG A 215 22.47 -10.63 28.07
C ARG A 215 23.09 -11.85 28.77
N ASN A 216 22.54 -13.04 28.54
CA ASN A 216 23.06 -14.28 29.13
C ASN A 216 24.47 -14.60 28.61
N ALA A 217 24.72 -14.40 27.31
CA ALA A 217 26.05 -14.58 26.73
C ALA A 217 27.08 -13.63 27.35
N LEU A 218 26.69 -12.36 27.57
CA LEU A 218 27.54 -11.35 28.19
C LEU A 218 27.83 -11.67 29.66
N GLU A 219 26.84 -12.16 30.41
CA GLU A 219 27.01 -12.63 31.78
C GLU A 219 27.98 -13.82 31.85
N LYS A 220 27.82 -14.80 30.96
CA LYS A 220 28.75 -15.94 30.86
C LYS A 220 30.19 -15.49 30.58
N VAL A 221 30.39 -14.56 29.64
CA VAL A 221 31.73 -14.02 29.32
C VAL A 221 32.31 -13.26 30.51
N ARG A 222 31.48 -12.50 31.25
CA ARG A 222 31.94 -11.82 32.48
C ARG A 222 32.37 -12.81 33.55
N ASP A 223 31.61 -13.88 33.76
CA ASP A 223 31.96 -14.94 34.72
C ASP A 223 33.24 -15.68 34.32
N GLU A 224 33.39 -16.03 33.04
CA GLU A 224 34.60 -16.66 32.51
C GLU A 224 35.82 -15.74 32.64
N SER A 225 35.67 -14.46 32.30
CA SER A 225 36.71 -13.43 32.48
C SER A 225 37.10 -13.29 33.95
N GLY A 226 36.13 -13.19 34.86
CA GLY A 226 36.40 -13.06 36.30
C GLY A 226 37.10 -14.29 36.88
N ARG A 227 36.72 -15.51 36.43
CA ARG A 227 37.43 -16.75 36.80
C ARG A 227 38.85 -16.77 36.25
N SER A 228 39.03 -16.40 34.98
CA SER A 228 40.35 -16.34 34.35
C SER A 228 41.27 -15.33 35.04
N GLU A 229 40.78 -14.13 35.36
CA GLU A 229 41.51 -13.11 36.11
C GLU A 229 41.92 -13.60 37.50
N ALA A 230 41.01 -14.28 38.23
CA ALA A 230 41.31 -14.86 39.53
C ALA A 230 42.39 -15.96 39.45
N GLU A 231 42.32 -16.82 38.43
CA GLU A 231 43.32 -17.86 38.18
C GLU A 231 44.68 -17.28 37.81
N LEU A 232 44.74 -16.29 36.91
CA LEU A 232 45.96 -15.58 36.56
C LEU A 232 46.57 -14.89 37.77
N THR A 233 45.76 -14.23 38.60
CA THR A 233 46.23 -13.59 39.84
C THR A 233 46.84 -14.61 40.80
N ARG A 234 46.21 -15.78 40.94
CA ARG A 234 46.76 -16.88 41.74
C ARG A 234 48.08 -17.41 41.19
N GLN A 235 48.18 -17.59 39.86
CA GLN A 235 49.42 -18.02 39.20
C GLN A 235 50.55 -17.01 39.39
N VAL A 236 50.24 -15.71 39.29
CA VAL A 236 51.21 -14.62 39.56
C VAL A 236 51.74 -14.71 40.99
N HIS A 237 50.87 -14.89 41.98
CA HIS A 237 51.32 -15.02 43.38
C HIS A 237 52.16 -16.27 43.63
N GLU A 238 51.80 -17.41 43.03
CA GLU A 238 52.59 -18.64 43.11
C GLU A 238 53.98 -18.45 42.48
N LEU A 239 54.06 -17.84 41.30
CA LEU A 239 55.33 -17.55 40.63
C LEU A 239 56.18 -16.55 41.41
N GLN A 240 55.57 -15.51 42.00
CA GLN A 240 56.27 -14.58 42.90
C GLN A 240 56.84 -15.30 44.12
N ALA A 241 56.07 -16.19 44.75
CA ALA A 241 56.54 -16.98 45.88
C ALA A 241 57.68 -17.93 45.48
N GLN A 242 57.60 -18.55 44.31
CA GLN A 242 58.68 -19.38 43.77
C GLN A 242 59.94 -18.58 43.46
N SER A 243 59.80 -17.37 42.88
CA SER A 243 60.93 -16.46 42.66
C SER A 243 61.59 -16.10 43.98
N ALA A 244 60.82 -15.64 44.97
CA ALA A 244 61.36 -15.26 46.28
C ALA A 244 62.11 -16.41 46.98
N ARG A 245 61.63 -17.66 46.85
CA ARG A 245 62.34 -18.85 47.37
C ARG A 245 63.64 -19.11 46.63
N LYS A 246 63.67 -18.91 45.31
CA LYS A 246 64.89 -19.05 44.51
C LYS A 246 65.89 -17.94 44.84
N ASP A 247 65.44 -16.70 44.97
CA ASP A 247 66.27 -15.56 45.34
C ASP A 247 66.92 -15.77 46.71
N ALA A 248 66.14 -16.16 47.73
CA ALA A 248 66.69 -16.49 49.06
C ALA A 248 67.69 -17.65 49.03
N ARG A 249 67.52 -18.62 48.13
CA ARG A 249 68.46 -19.72 47.95
C ARG A 249 69.75 -19.26 47.27
N ILE A 250 69.65 -18.37 46.28
CA ILE A 250 70.81 -17.75 45.64
C ILE A 250 71.61 -16.97 46.68
N ASP A 251 70.97 -16.12 47.48
CA ASP A 251 71.64 -15.34 48.54
C ASP A 251 72.41 -16.25 49.52
N MET A 252 71.80 -17.38 49.93
CA MET A 252 72.45 -18.34 50.81
C MET A 252 73.65 -19.03 50.14
N GLN A 253 73.52 -19.36 48.85
CA GLN A 253 74.60 -19.96 48.06
C GLN A 253 75.75 -18.97 47.86
N GLU A 254 75.45 -17.70 47.57
CA GLU A 254 76.45 -16.63 47.47
C GLU A 254 77.21 -16.43 48.79
N ALA A 255 76.50 -16.39 49.93
CA ALA A 255 77.13 -16.33 51.24
C ALA A 255 78.06 -17.53 51.50
N THR A 256 77.60 -18.74 51.15
CA THR A 256 78.41 -19.96 51.29
C THR A 256 79.65 -19.93 50.40
N ILE A 257 79.53 -19.47 49.15
CA ILE A 257 80.67 -19.32 48.23
C ILE A 257 81.67 -18.32 48.82
N SER A 258 81.21 -17.16 49.30
CA SER A 258 82.07 -16.16 49.94
C SER A 258 82.84 -16.74 51.13
N ASP A 259 82.21 -17.55 51.97
CA ASP A 259 82.89 -18.16 53.12
C ASP A 259 83.91 -19.23 52.69
N LEU A 260 83.57 -20.06 51.69
CA LEU A 260 84.53 -21.00 51.10
C LEU A 260 85.71 -20.30 50.41
N GLU A 261 85.49 -19.15 49.78
CA GLU A 261 86.55 -18.33 49.19
C GLU A 261 87.51 -17.80 50.27
N LYS A 262 87.00 -17.39 51.43
CA LYS A 262 87.84 -16.98 52.57
C LYS A 262 88.64 -18.14 53.13
N GLU A 263 88.02 -19.30 53.37
CA GLU A 263 88.71 -20.51 53.84
C GLU A 263 89.83 -20.91 52.87
N LEU A 264 89.56 -20.84 51.56
CA LEU A 264 90.55 -21.14 50.53
C LEU A 264 91.73 -20.16 50.54
N GLU A 265 91.48 -18.88 50.82
CA GLU A 265 92.54 -17.88 50.96
C GLU A 265 93.38 -18.10 52.24
N GLU A 266 92.75 -18.43 53.37
CA GLU A 266 93.44 -18.82 54.61
C GLU A 266 94.31 -20.06 54.40
N LEU A 267 93.80 -21.07 53.70
CA LEU A 267 94.55 -22.28 53.34
C LEU A 267 95.72 -21.96 52.42
N LYS A 268 95.56 -21.07 51.44
CA LYS A 268 96.68 -20.61 50.58
C LYS A 268 97.76 -19.90 51.39
N GLN A 269 97.38 -19.03 52.32
CA GLN A 269 98.33 -18.34 53.21
C GLN A 269 99.06 -19.34 54.11
N THR A 270 98.34 -20.30 54.68
CA THR A 270 98.90 -21.38 55.50
C THR A 270 99.87 -22.24 54.69
N LEU A 271 99.50 -22.63 53.47
CA LEU A 271 100.38 -23.37 52.55
C LEU A 271 101.66 -22.59 52.23
N ALA A 272 101.55 -21.28 51.98
CA ALA A 272 102.69 -20.42 51.75
C ALA A 272 103.60 -20.33 53.00
N SER A 273 103.01 -20.29 54.20
CA SER A 273 103.77 -20.37 55.46
C SER A 273 104.51 -21.69 55.60
N TYR A 274 103.82 -22.83 55.44
CA TYR A 274 104.46 -24.15 55.49
C TYR A 274 105.56 -24.32 54.44
N SER A 275 105.37 -23.81 53.22
CA SER A 275 106.40 -23.83 52.18
C SER A 275 107.68 -23.08 52.61
N ARG A 276 107.52 -21.92 53.26
CA ARG A 276 108.64 -21.17 53.85
C ARG A 276 109.29 -21.94 55.00
N GLU A 277 108.49 -22.46 55.93
CA GLU A 277 108.99 -23.26 57.06
C GLU A 277 109.78 -24.48 56.59
N ILE A 278 109.25 -25.27 55.65
CA ILE A 278 109.94 -26.40 55.02
C ILE A 278 111.28 -25.95 54.42
N SER A 279 111.30 -24.83 53.70
CA SER A 279 112.53 -24.27 53.13
C SER A 279 113.55 -23.91 54.22
N THR A 280 113.12 -23.32 55.33
CA THR A 280 114.00 -23.01 56.47
C THR A 280 114.53 -24.26 57.18
N VAL A 281 113.67 -25.27 57.38
CA VAL A 281 114.05 -26.55 57.99
C VAL A 281 115.04 -27.29 57.09
N ASN A 282 114.80 -27.34 55.78
CA ASN A 282 115.73 -27.93 54.82
C ASN A 282 117.09 -27.21 54.84
N ALA A 283 117.12 -25.88 54.93
CA ALA A 283 118.36 -25.12 55.05
C ALA A 283 119.10 -25.44 56.37
N LYS A 284 118.37 -25.54 57.50
CA LYS A 284 118.93 -25.97 58.79
C LYS A 284 119.50 -27.39 58.72
N LEU A 285 118.75 -28.33 58.12
CA LEU A 285 119.18 -29.71 57.94
C LEU A 285 120.44 -29.82 57.08
N LEU A 286 120.54 -29.05 55.99
CA LEU A 286 121.76 -28.97 55.19
C LEU A 286 122.94 -28.41 55.97
N LYS A 287 122.72 -27.39 56.80
CA LYS A 287 123.75 -26.82 57.68
C LYS A 287 124.24 -27.84 58.70
N GLU A 288 123.32 -28.52 59.39
CA GLU A 288 123.65 -29.60 60.34
C GLU A 288 124.35 -30.75 59.63
N GLY A 289 123.84 -31.24 58.49
CA GLY A 289 124.49 -32.30 57.72
C GLY A 289 125.91 -31.94 57.27
N ASN A 290 126.17 -30.68 56.89
CA ASN A 290 127.52 -30.20 56.61
C ASN A 290 128.39 -30.12 57.87
N SER A 291 127.82 -29.74 59.01
CA SER A 291 128.50 -29.74 60.31
C SER A 291 128.91 -31.17 60.71
N THR A 292 127.97 -32.12 60.61
CA THR A 292 128.20 -33.54 60.86
C THR A 292 129.32 -34.09 59.97
N ARG A 293 129.30 -33.84 58.65
CA ARG A 293 130.39 -34.27 57.75
C ARG A 293 131.76 -33.71 58.16
N ARG A 294 131.83 -32.44 58.59
CA ARG A 294 133.10 -31.86 59.09
C ARG A 294 133.55 -32.52 60.39
N GLN A 295 132.62 -32.80 61.29
CA GLN A 295 132.91 -33.51 62.53
C GLN A 295 133.37 -34.95 62.26
N GLU A 296 132.72 -35.67 61.34
CA GLU A 296 133.13 -37.00 60.87
C GLU A 296 134.54 -36.96 60.26
N ALA A 297 134.84 -35.99 59.40
CA ALA A 297 136.19 -35.80 58.85
C ALA A 297 137.22 -35.54 59.97
N ARG A 298 136.85 -34.73 60.97
CA ARG A 298 137.74 -34.46 62.11
C ARG A 298 137.95 -35.70 62.98
N ILE A 299 136.94 -36.53 63.16
CA ILE A 299 137.06 -37.82 63.86
C ILE A 299 138.00 -38.73 63.07
N ALA A 300 137.85 -38.84 61.76
CA ALA A 300 138.73 -39.66 60.92
C ALA A 300 140.20 -39.20 60.98
N GLU A 301 140.45 -37.88 60.94
CA GLU A 301 141.79 -37.30 61.16
C GLU A 301 142.38 -37.70 62.52
N LEU A 302 141.57 -37.56 63.59
CA LEU A 302 141.99 -37.92 64.94
C LEU A 302 142.23 -39.44 65.09
N GLU A 303 141.41 -40.28 64.46
CA GLU A 303 141.63 -41.72 64.42
C GLU A 303 142.93 -42.09 63.71
N GLU A 304 143.26 -41.43 62.60
CA GLU A 304 144.53 -41.64 61.89
C GLU A 304 145.72 -41.19 62.72
N GLU A 305 145.62 -40.02 63.37
CA GLU A 305 146.63 -39.53 64.31
C GLU A 305 146.82 -40.51 65.47
N ASN A 306 145.74 -41.04 66.02
CA ASN A 306 145.78 -42.02 67.10
C ASN A 306 146.42 -43.35 66.64
N ARG A 307 146.15 -43.81 65.40
CA ARG A 307 146.87 -44.96 64.81
C ARG A 307 148.37 -44.69 64.68
N ARG A 308 148.76 -43.50 64.20
CA ARG A 308 150.18 -43.10 64.10
C ARG A 308 150.85 -43.08 65.47
N LEU A 309 150.19 -42.52 66.48
CA LEU A 309 150.67 -42.50 67.86
C LEU A 309 150.79 -43.91 68.43
N ALA A 310 149.78 -44.76 68.27
CA ALA A 310 149.80 -46.15 68.70
C ALA A 310 150.95 -46.94 68.03
N GLN A 311 151.15 -46.75 66.72
CA GLN A 311 152.26 -47.36 65.98
C GLN A 311 153.63 -46.86 66.47
N ARG A 312 153.76 -45.55 66.73
CA ARG A 312 154.98 -44.96 67.29
C ARG A 312 155.29 -45.51 68.68
N GLN A 313 154.25 -45.70 69.51
CA GLN A 313 154.36 -46.30 70.83
C GLN A 313 154.78 -47.77 70.75
N THR A 314 154.26 -48.54 69.80
CA THR A 314 154.69 -49.94 69.59
C THR A 314 156.14 -50.04 69.12
N VAL A 315 156.58 -49.18 68.19
CA VAL A 315 157.98 -49.12 67.75
C VAL A 315 158.90 -48.75 68.92
N SER A 316 158.55 -47.73 69.70
CA SER A 316 159.30 -47.33 70.90
C SER A 316 159.36 -48.47 71.93
N SER A 317 158.25 -49.19 72.14
CA SER A 317 158.20 -50.35 73.04
C SER A 317 159.11 -51.48 72.55
N ASN A 318 159.10 -51.77 71.24
CA ASN A 318 159.95 -52.80 70.66
C ASN A 318 161.45 -52.45 70.75
N GLU A 319 161.82 -51.18 70.55
CA GLU A 319 163.20 -50.71 70.77
C GLU A 319 163.61 -50.82 72.24
N ALA A 320 162.71 -50.48 73.17
CA ALA A 320 162.95 -50.65 74.60
C ALA A 320 163.17 -52.12 74.97
N SER A 321 162.33 -53.04 74.48
CA SER A 321 162.49 -54.49 74.70
C SER A 321 163.79 -55.04 74.08
N LYS A 322 164.22 -54.53 72.91
CA LYS A 322 165.53 -54.90 72.33
C LYS A 322 166.70 -54.45 73.21
N ARG A 323 166.66 -53.21 73.73
CA ARG A 323 167.66 -52.71 74.68
C ARG A 323 167.68 -53.54 75.97
N GLU A 324 166.51 -53.86 76.51
CA GLU A 324 166.39 -54.70 77.71
C GLU A 324 167.00 -56.09 77.49
N ASN A 325 166.71 -56.74 76.36
CA ASN A 325 167.27 -58.05 76.03
C ASN A 325 168.80 -58.01 75.85
N ALA A 326 169.34 -56.96 75.24
CA ALA A 326 170.80 -56.79 75.11
C ALA A 326 171.48 -56.64 76.49
N LEU A 327 170.86 -55.91 77.42
CA LEU A 327 171.35 -55.77 78.79
C LEU A 327 171.27 -57.10 79.56
N ARG A 328 170.19 -57.87 79.42
CA ARG A 328 170.08 -59.21 80.03
C ARG A 328 171.18 -60.17 79.57
N GLN A 329 171.55 -60.12 78.29
CA GLN A 329 172.63 -60.94 77.75
C GLN A 329 174.01 -60.57 78.35
N GLN A 330 174.30 -59.26 78.49
CA GLN A 330 175.54 -58.79 79.12
C GLN A 330 175.65 -59.21 80.60
N VAL A 331 174.55 -59.21 81.34
CA VAL A 331 174.53 -59.69 82.74
C VAL A 331 174.89 -61.17 82.82
N LYS A 332 174.30 -62.01 81.95
CA LYS A 332 174.59 -63.45 81.91
C LYS A 332 176.06 -63.75 81.62
N GLU A 333 176.68 -63.03 80.68
CA GLU A 333 178.11 -63.19 80.37
C GLU A 333 179.02 -62.82 81.55
N ARG A 334 178.61 -61.81 82.35
CA ARG A 334 179.35 -61.39 83.55
C ARG A 334 179.22 -62.41 84.68
N ASP A 335 178.04 -63.01 84.87
CA ASP A 335 177.84 -64.07 85.87
C ASP A 335 178.69 -65.32 85.58
N GLU A 336 178.83 -65.72 84.30
CA GLU A 336 179.67 -66.85 83.89
C GLU A 336 181.18 -66.59 84.08
N GLN A 337 181.64 -65.34 83.93
CA GLN A 337 183.03 -64.95 84.24
C GLN A 337 183.31 -65.03 85.74
N LEU A 338 182.33 -64.63 86.57
CA LEU A 338 182.44 -64.62 88.03
C LEU A 338 182.54 -66.05 88.60
N THR A 339 181.78 -67.00 88.03
CA THR A 339 181.86 -68.42 88.42
C THR A 339 183.23 -69.05 88.11
N ARG A 340 183.85 -68.71 86.97
CA ARG A 340 185.20 -69.20 86.62
C ARG A 340 186.28 -68.62 87.53
N ALA A 341 186.14 -67.37 87.96
CA ALA A 341 187.06 -66.73 88.89
C ALA A 341 187.01 -67.39 90.28
N ASN A 342 185.80 -67.66 90.80
CA ASN A 342 185.62 -68.34 92.09
C ASN A 342 186.21 -69.75 92.11
N ALA A 343 186.10 -70.51 91.00
CA ALA A 343 186.72 -71.84 90.89
C ALA A 343 188.26 -71.80 90.96
N ARG A 344 188.88 -70.72 90.46
CA ARG A 344 190.34 -70.52 90.51
C ARG A 344 190.83 -70.24 91.93
N VAL A 345 190.12 -69.37 92.67
CA VAL A 345 190.42 -69.02 94.07
C VAL A 345 190.37 -70.28 94.95
N ASN A 346 189.31 -71.08 94.83
CA ASN A 346 189.18 -72.34 95.58
C ASN A 346 190.32 -73.35 95.33
N SER A 347 190.93 -73.37 94.14
CA SER A 347 192.04 -74.29 93.86
C SER A 347 193.38 -73.79 94.44
N LEU A 348 193.56 -72.48 94.58
CA LEU A 348 194.73 -71.86 95.20
C LEU A 348 194.69 -72.01 96.72
N GLU A 349 193.52 -71.85 97.35
CA GLU A 349 193.33 -72.08 98.79
C GLU A 349 193.69 -73.51 99.22
N LYS A 350 193.33 -74.51 98.40
CA LYS A 350 193.69 -75.92 98.63
C LYS A 350 195.19 -76.19 98.52
N ARG A 351 195.94 -75.40 97.74
CA ARG A 351 197.40 -75.52 97.57
C ARG A 351 198.17 -74.91 98.72
N VAL A 352 197.67 -73.79 99.27
CA VAL A 352 198.27 -73.11 100.43
C VAL A 352 198.17 -74.00 101.67
N THR A 353 197.01 -74.60 101.92
CA THR A 353 196.79 -75.52 103.05
C THR A 353 197.71 -76.75 103.03
N THR A 354 198.07 -77.28 101.85
CA THR A 354 199.01 -78.42 101.75
C THR A 354 200.46 -78.02 102.03
N GLN A 355 200.85 -76.79 101.70
CA GLN A 355 202.20 -76.28 101.96
C GLN A 355 202.39 -75.89 103.44
N GLU A 356 201.34 -75.39 104.09
CA GLU A 356 201.36 -75.08 105.53
C GLU A 356 201.55 -76.33 106.41
N ASP A 357 200.99 -77.48 106.01
CA ASP A 357 201.17 -78.75 106.73
C ASP A 357 202.56 -79.37 106.55
N GLN A 358 203.20 -79.15 105.39
CA GLN A 358 204.59 -79.58 105.16
C GLN A 358 205.59 -78.79 106.02
N ILE A 359 205.35 -77.48 106.23
CA ILE A 359 206.19 -76.63 107.07
C ILE A 359 206.08 -77.04 108.55
N ARG A 360 204.88 -77.42 109.03
CA ARG A 360 204.72 -77.89 110.42
C ARG A 360 205.49 -79.18 110.73
N ARG A 361 205.60 -80.11 109.78
CA ARG A 361 206.31 -81.38 110.02
C ARG A 361 207.83 -81.24 109.98
N LEU A 362 208.37 -80.28 109.23
CA LEU A 362 209.81 -80.03 109.18
C LEU A 362 210.33 -79.33 110.45
N ASN A 363 209.49 -78.50 111.10
CA ASN A 363 209.86 -77.80 112.35
C ASN A 363 209.90 -78.70 113.60
N ALA A 364 209.42 -79.94 113.55
CA ALA A 364 209.48 -80.86 114.70
C ALA A 364 210.75 -81.76 114.71
N ARG A 365 211.75 -81.44 113.88
CA ARG A 365 213.04 -82.15 113.77
C ARG A 365 214.27 -81.31 114.17
N LEU A 366 214.04 -80.17 114.81
CA LEU A 366 215.00 -79.38 115.60
C LEU A 366 214.41 -79.20 116.99
#